data_AF-A0AB33JET8-F1
#
_entry.id   AF-A0AB33JET8-F1
#
_cell.length_a   1.000
_cell.length_b   1.000
_cell.length_c   1.000
_cell.angle_alpha   90.00
_cell.angle_beta   90.00
_cell.angle_gamma   90.00
#
_symmetry.space_group_name_H-M   'P 1'
#
loop_
_entity.id
_entity.type
_entity.pdbx_description
1 polymer ?
#
loop_
_entity_poly.entity_id
_entity_poly.type
_entity_poly.pdbx_seq_one_letter_code
_entity_poly.pdbx_strand_id
1 'polypeptide(L)'
;MEKSEILFLYETSYNIPNGDPFTGEQRYDDESKRILVSDVRVKRFIRTYLEDCGLSIYVSNKTGADKKDAKSVLAWIGEHQKGKQIITDVGELLKTMIDVRLFGGISTLEEKDKVKLKIGEKKVDLTNPHCQLTGPVQFALLNPSLNEVNLLVHQNTSHFASREENSQGAISTTSIVPYSLMQIHGWVNPRVAQTTGMNEEDFSLMLQGL
;
A
#
# COMPACT_ATOMS: atom_id res chain seq x y z
N MET A 1 -20.77 -7.94 9.58
CA MET A 1 -20.19 -7.45 8.32
C MET A 1 -20.90 -8.07 7.13
N GLU A 2 -21.47 -7.22 6.29
CA GLU A 2 -22.25 -7.61 5.11
C GLU A 2 -21.44 -7.40 3.82
N LYS A 3 -21.89 -8.01 2.73
CA LYS A 3 -21.32 -7.73 1.41
C LYS A 3 -21.61 -6.27 1.06
N SER A 4 -20.56 -5.52 0.74
CA SER A 4 -20.66 -4.08 0.50
C SER A 4 -19.87 -3.67 -0.73
N GLU A 5 -20.26 -2.54 -1.31
CA GLU A 5 -19.55 -1.88 -2.42
C GLU A 5 -19.16 -0.46 -1.98
N ILE A 6 -18.06 0.04 -2.51
CA ILE A 6 -17.50 1.35 -2.17
C ILE A 6 -17.40 2.15 -3.46
N LEU A 7 -18.01 3.34 -3.45
CA LEU A 7 -17.73 4.40 -4.41
C LEU A 7 -17.17 5.59 -3.62
N PHE A 8 -15.89 5.87 -3.79
CA PHE A 8 -15.22 6.99 -3.13
C PHE A 8 -14.83 8.04 -4.17
N LEU A 9 -15.30 9.27 -3.98
CA LEU A 9 -15.02 10.39 -4.86
C LEU A 9 -14.07 11.37 -4.16
N TYR A 10 -13.00 11.77 -4.84
CA TYR A 10 -12.13 12.84 -4.39
C TYR A 10 -11.65 13.68 -5.57
N GLU A 11 -11.40 14.96 -5.33
CA GLU A 11 -10.84 15.85 -6.33
C GLU A 11 -9.33 16.01 -6.18
N THR A 12 -8.69 16.45 -7.25
CA THR A 12 -7.26 16.74 -7.26
C THR A 12 -6.99 17.91 -8.20
N SER A 13 -6.15 18.84 -7.77
CA SER A 13 -5.90 20.10 -8.49
C SER A 13 -4.41 20.43 -8.50
N TYR A 14 -3.90 20.82 -9.66
CA TYR A 14 -2.51 21.22 -9.92
C TYR A 14 -1.45 20.28 -9.33
N ASN A 15 -1.61 18.97 -9.49
CA ASN A 15 -0.69 17.97 -8.93
C ASN A 15 -0.59 16.70 -9.79
N ILE A 16 0.11 15.68 -9.27
CA ILE A 16 0.23 14.34 -9.86
C ILE A 16 -0.33 13.33 -8.85
N PRO A 17 -1.63 12.98 -8.89
CA PRO A 17 -2.25 12.09 -7.90
C PRO A 17 -1.65 10.68 -7.93
N ASN A 18 -1.24 10.22 -9.11
CA ASN A 18 -0.63 8.92 -9.31
C ASN A 18 0.41 8.97 -10.46
N GLY A 19 1.68 9.14 -10.10
CA GLY A 19 2.80 9.00 -11.04
C GLY A 19 3.05 7.56 -11.48
N ASP A 20 3.51 7.38 -12.71
CA ASP A 20 4.05 6.14 -13.22
C ASP A 20 5.49 5.94 -12.71
N PRO A 21 5.86 4.76 -12.19
CA PRO A 21 7.18 4.54 -11.61
C PRO A 21 8.33 4.59 -12.64
N PHE A 22 8.06 4.41 -13.94
CA PHE A 22 9.09 4.42 -14.97
C PHE A 22 9.32 5.83 -15.53
N THR A 23 8.25 6.60 -15.72
CA THR A 23 8.34 7.94 -16.33
C THR A 23 8.28 9.07 -15.31
N GLY A 24 7.72 8.83 -14.12
CA GLY A 24 7.40 9.87 -13.13
C GLY A 24 6.16 10.69 -13.47
N GLU A 25 5.63 10.57 -14.69
CA GLU A 25 4.48 11.32 -15.19
C GLU A 25 3.16 10.73 -14.69
N GLN A 26 2.09 11.54 -14.69
CA GLN A 26 0.76 11.06 -14.35
C GLN A 26 0.35 9.88 -15.24
N ARG A 27 -0.15 8.80 -14.65
CA ARG A 27 -0.80 7.73 -15.42
C ARG A 27 -2.02 8.30 -16.13
N TYR A 28 -2.04 8.17 -17.45
CA TYR A 28 -2.96 8.89 -18.31
C TYR A 28 -3.33 8.03 -19.52
N ASP A 29 -4.62 7.98 -19.83
CA ASP A 29 -5.13 7.37 -21.04
C ASP A 29 -5.28 8.45 -22.12
N ASP A 30 -4.47 8.34 -23.17
CA ASP A 30 -4.45 9.34 -24.23
C ASP A 30 -5.68 9.28 -25.14
N GLU A 31 -6.38 8.14 -25.23
CA GLU A 31 -7.57 8.01 -26.06
C GLU A 31 -8.78 8.66 -25.37
N SER A 32 -9.07 8.29 -24.12
CA SER A 32 -10.20 8.84 -23.37
C SER A 32 -9.90 10.16 -22.66
N LYS A 33 -8.65 10.65 -22.73
CA LYS A 33 -8.16 11.85 -22.03
C LYS A 33 -8.44 11.82 -20.53
N ARG A 34 -8.35 10.64 -19.89
CA ARG A 34 -8.61 10.47 -18.45
C ARG A 34 -7.34 10.14 -17.71
N ILE A 35 -7.19 10.69 -16.51
CA ILE A 35 -6.11 10.27 -15.61
C ILE A 35 -6.52 8.98 -14.91
N LEU A 36 -5.54 8.13 -14.60
CA LEU A 36 -5.74 6.83 -13.98
C LEU A 36 -5.06 6.78 -12.61
N VAL A 37 -5.76 6.26 -11.61
CA VAL A 37 -5.21 6.01 -10.28
C VAL A 37 -5.30 4.53 -9.98
N SER A 38 -4.18 3.91 -9.57
CA SER A 38 -4.18 2.47 -9.31
C SER A 38 -4.73 2.12 -7.93
N ASP A 39 -5.24 0.90 -7.78
CA ASP A 39 -5.64 0.35 -6.48
C ASP A 39 -4.50 0.40 -5.46
N VAL A 40 -3.27 0.11 -5.89
CA VAL A 40 -2.08 0.14 -5.03
C VAL A 40 -1.84 1.54 -4.45
N ARG A 41 -2.14 2.61 -5.20
CA ARG A 41 -2.02 3.99 -4.72
C ARG A 41 -3.05 4.30 -3.64
N VAL A 42 -4.30 3.89 -3.85
CA VAL A 42 -5.37 4.02 -2.84
C VAL A 42 -5.00 3.25 -1.56
N LYS A 43 -4.60 1.98 -1.71
CA LYS A 43 -4.15 1.14 -0.59
C LYS A 43 -2.95 1.75 0.13
N ARG A 44 -2.07 2.49 -0.56
CA ARG A 44 -0.94 3.19 0.06
C ARG A 44 -1.40 4.34 0.94
N PHE A 45 -2.36 5.16 0.50
CA PHE A 45 -2.90 6.24 1.32
C PHE A 45 -3.53 5.72 2.61
N ILE A 46 -4.37 4.69 2.49
CA ILE A 46 -4.98 4.03 3.65
C ILE A 46 -3.89 3.49 4.58
N ARG A 47 -2.88 2.78 4.05
CA ARG A 47 -1.78 2.25 4.86
C ARG A 47 -1.04 3.35 5.62
N THR A 48 -0.73 4.47 4.96
CA THR A 48 -0.07 5.62 5.61
C THR A 48 -0.93 6.16 6.75
N TYR A 49 -2.24 6.34 6.52
CA TYR A 49 -3.16 6.76 7.56
C TYR A 49 -3.17 5.80 8.76
N LEU A 50 -3.24 4.48 8.52
CA LEU A 50 -3.22 3.47 9.58
C LEU A 50 -1.90 3.50 10.37
N GLU A 51 -0.77 3.72 9.71
CA GLU A 51 0.53 3.91 10.39
C GLU A 51 0.58 5.17 11.25
N ASP A 52 -0.01 6.27 10.78
CA ASP A 52 -0.09 7.53 11.51
C ASP A 52 -0.99 7.40 12.76
N CYS A 53 -2.00 6.52 12.70
CA CYS A 53 -2.78 6.09 13.87
C CYS A 53 -2.00 5.16 14.83
N GLY A 54 -0.75 4.81 14.52
CA GLY A 54 0.10 3.96 15.36
C GLY A 54 -0.19 2.46 15.23
N LEU A 55 -0.88 2.03 14.18
CA LEU A 55 -1.18 0.63 13.90
C LEU A 55 -0.02 -0.02 13.13
N SER A 56 0.19 -1.30 13.38
CA SER A 56 1.20 -2.08 12.66
C SER A 56 0.66 -2.56 11.32
N ILE A 57 1.39 -2.26 10.23
CA ILE A 57 1.09 -2.73 8.88
C ILE A 57 2.23 -3.58 8.32
N TYR A 58 1.90 -4.47 7.39
CA TYR A 58 2.81 -5.36 6.70
C TYR A 58 3.62 -4.63 5.63
N VAL A 59 2.98 -3.83 4.77
CA VAL A 59 3.67 -3.16 3.66
C VAL A 59 4.11 -1.75 4.06
N SER A 60 5.19 -1.66 4.84
CA SER A 60 5.78 -0.41 5.34
C SER A 60 7.28 -0.32 5.07
N ASN A 61 7.81 0.91 5.08
CA ASN A 61 9.25 1.14 5.15
C ASN A 61 9.83 0.62 6.48
N LYS A 62 9.05 0.58 7.57
CA LYS A 62 9.46 0.08 8.89
C LYS A 62 9.66 -1.44 8.89
N THR A 63 8.72 -2.17 8.28
CA THR A 63 8.86 -3.61 8.06
C THR A 63 9.95 -3.93 7.04
N GLY A 64 10.23 -2.99 6.13
CA GLY A 64 11.17 -3.16 5.04
C GLY A 64 10.61 -4.06 3.93
N ALA A 65 9.28 -4.22 3.84
CA ALA A 65 8.65 -5.04 2.80
C ALA A 65 8.92 -4.53 1.37
N ASP A 66 9.43 -3.30 1.23
CA ASP A 66 9.88 -2.68 -0.01
C ASP A 66 11.33 -3.02 -0.39
N LYS A 67 12.16 -3.50 0.56
CA LYS A 67 13.63 -3.63 0.39
C LYS A 67 14.25 -4.90 0.94
N LYS A 68 13.56 -5.60 1.84
CA LYS A 68 14.05 -6.77 2.58
C LYS A 68 13.33 -8.04 2.13
N ASP A 69 13.97 -9.17 2.37
CA ASP A 69 13.40 -10.48 2.11
C ASP A 69 12.21 -10.80 3.05
N ALA A 70 11.34 -11.70 2.63
CA ALA A 70 10.17 -12.13 3.41
C ALA A 70 10.54 -12.58 4.84
N LYS A 71 11.72 -13.18 5.00
CA LYS A 71 12.26 -13.61 6.29
C LYS A 71 12.50 -12.43 7.24
N SER A 72 13.15 -11.37 6.79
CA SER A 72 13.41 -10.19 7.63
C SER A 72 12.13 -9.49 8.04
N VAL A 73 11.15 -9.43 7.13
CA VAL A 73 9.83 -8.86 7.42
C VAL A 73 9.13 -9.65 8.53
N LEU A 74 9.06 -10.98 8.39
CA LEU A 74 8.43 -11.85 9.41
C LEU A 74 9.14 -11.79 10.76
N ALA A 75 10.48 -11.74 10.77
CA ALA A 75 11.26 -11.54 11.98
C ALA A 75 10.89 -10.23 12.69
N TRP A 76 10.80 -9.13 11.94
CA TRP A 76 10.40 -7.83 12.49
C TRP A 76 9.00 -7.88 13.10
N ILE A 77 8.04 -8.52 12.40
CA ILE A 77 6.67 -8.69 12.89
C ILE A 77 6.66 -9.46 14.22
N GLY A 78 7.38 -10.58 14.30
CA GLY A 78 7.46 -11.39 15.51
C GLY A 78 8.08 -10.65 16.69
N GLU A 79 9.11 -9.82 16.45
CA GLU A 79 9.77 -9.02 17.49
C GLU A 79 8.90 -7.86 18.01
N HIS A 80 8.04 -7.30 17.17
CA HIS A 80 7.17 -6.17 17.50
C HIS A 80 5.73 -6.58 17.84
N GLN A 81 5.48 -7.88 18.00
CA GLN A 81 4.18 -8.40 18.38
C GLN A 81 3.80 -7.92 19.78
N LYS A 82 2.64 -7.27 19.90
CA LYS A 82 2.07 -6.88 21.21
C LYS A 82 1.43 -8.11 21.86
N GLY A 83 2.07 -8.67 22.88
CA GLY A 83 1.51 -9.76 23.69
C GLY A 83 2.52 -10.85 24.03
N LYS A 84 2.12 -11.80 24.89
CA LYS A 84 2.95 -12.97 25.27
C LYS A 84 2.64 -14.23 24.45
N GLN A 85 1.67 -14.16 23.54
CA GLN A 85 1.26 -15.32 22.75
C GLN A 85 2.25 -15.55 21.61
N ILE A 86 2.85 -16.73 21.61
CA ILE A 86 3.75 -17.17 20.55
C ILE A 86 2.88 -17.60 19.36
N ILE A 87 2.98 -16.87 18.26
CA ILE A 87 2.35 -17.24 16.97
C ILE A 87 3.44 -17.85 16.09
N THR A 88 3.30 -19.14 15.77
CA THR A 88 4.25 -19.86 14.92
C THR A 88 3.79 -19.97 13.47
N ASP A 89 2.48 -19.90 13.23
CA ASP A 89 1.93 -19.94 11.88
C ASP A 89 2.14 -18.60 11.17
N VAL A 90 2.75 -18.63 9.98
CA VAL A 90 3.04 -17.40 9.22
C VAL A 90 1.76 -16.68 8.80
N GLY A 91 0.70 -17.41 8.43
CA GLY A 91 -0.57 -16.82 8.06
C GLY A 91 -1.20 -16.05 9.24
N GLU A 92 -1.26 -16.68 10.41
CA GLU A 92 -1.75 -16.04 11.64
C GLU A 92 -0.85 -14.87 12.08
N LEU A 93 0.46 -14.99 11.88
CA LEU A 93 1.40 -13.90 12.18
C LEU A 93 1.14 -12.69 11.27
N LEU A 94 0.93 -12.91 9.97
CA LEU A 94 0.61 -11.84 9.04
C LEU A 94 -0.74 -11.18 9.37
N LYS A 95 -1.75 -11.94 9.82
CA LYS A 95 -3.05 -11.40 10.26
C LYS A 95 -2.97 -10.45 11.46
N THR A 96 -1.85 -10.43 12.19
CA THR A 96 -1.64 -9.40 13.23
C THR A 96 -1.54 -7.99 12.64
N MET A 97 -1.17 -7.87 11.36
CA MET A 97 -1.08 -6.61 10.63
C MET A 97 -2.44 -6.24 10.04
N ILE A 98 -2.88 -5.01 10.30
CA ILE A 98 -4.23 -4.57 9.89
C ILE A 98 -4.39 -4.55 8.36
N ASP A 99 -3.37 -4.12 7.61
CA ASP A 99 -3.43 -4.08 6.15
C ASP A 99 -3.47 -5.46 5.50
N VAL A 100 -2.97 -6.51 6.18
CA VAL A 100 -3.16 -7.90 5.75
C VAL A 100 -4.59 -8.34 5.98
N ARG A 101 -5.20 -7.97 7.12
CA ARG A 101 -6.61 -8.25 7.38
C ARG A 101 -7.52 -7.57 6.35
N LEU A 102 -7.17 -6.35 5.91
CA LEU A 102 -7.94 -5.58 4.93
C LEU A 102 -7.68 -6.02 3.47
N PHE A 103 -6.41 -6.06 3.05
CA PHE A 103 -5.99 -6.16 1.65
C PHE A 103 -5.29 -7.48 1.29
N GLY A 104 -4.98 -8.30 2.29
CA GLY A 104 -4.26 -9.56 2.12
C GLY A 104 -2.75 -9.40 2.19
N GLY A 105 -2.06 -10.52 2.13
CA GLY A 105 -0.61 -10.61 2.26
C GLY A 105 -0.08 -11.93 1.72
N ILE A 106 1.18 -11.94 1.30
CA ILE A 106 1.86 -13.13 0.78
C ILE A 106 3.19 -13.30 1.49
N SER A 107 3.50 -14.53 1.87
CA SER A 107 4.84 -14.99 2.24
C SER A 107 5.27 -16.06 1.25
N THR A 108 6.45 -15.85 0.66
CA THR A 108 7.03 -16.73 -0.38
C THR A 108 8.15 -17.62 0.16
N LEU A 109 8.24 -17.81 1.47
CA LEU A 109 9.27 -18.68 2.07
C LEU A 109 8.98 -20.16 1.78
N GLU A 110 10.03 -20.95 1.60
CA GLU A 110 9.93 -22.39 1.40
C GLU A 110 10.22 -23.16 2.71
N GLU A 111 9.86 -24.45 2.79
CA GLU A 111 10.11 -25.30 3.96
C GLU A 111 11.60 -25.42 4.34
N LYS A 112 12.50 -25.27 3.35
CA LYS A 112 13.94 -25.27 3.58
C LYS A 112 14.43 -24.00 4.29
N ASP A 113 13.67 -22.91 4.20
CA ASP A 113 13.99 -21.64 4.81
C ASP A 113 13.59 -21.68 6.28
N LYS A 114 14.38 -22.37 7.11
CA LYS A 114 14.17 -22.39 8.57
C LYS A 114 14.30 -20.98 9.12
N VAL A 115 13.17 -20.31 9.29
CA VAL A 115 13.08 -18.99 9.91
C VAL A 115 12.76 -19.19 11.38
N LYS A 116 13.73 -18.79 12.22
CA LYS A 116 13.57 -18.74 13.67
C LYS A 116 13.12 -17.33 14.04
N LEU A 117 11.88 -17.18 14.49
CA LEU A 117 11.45 -15.95 15.12
C LEU A 117 12.07 -15.83 16.51
N LYS A 118 12.54 -14.63 16.84
CA LYS A 118 12.86 -14.28 18.21
C LYS A 118 11.62 -13.61 18.81
N ILE A 119 10.93 -14.31 19.70
CA ILE A 119 9.78 -13.77 20.44
C ILE A 119 10.22 -13.65 21.90
N GLY A 120 10.51 -12.43 22.33
CA GLY A 120 11.19 -12.18 23.61
C GLY A 120 12.59 -12.79 23.64
N GLU A 121 12.85 -13.69 24.61
CA GLU A 121 14.14 -14.40 24.74
C GLU A 121 14.17 -15.78 24.04
N LYS A 122 13.03 -16.27 23.54
CA LYS A 122 12.93 -17.60 22.94
C LYS A 122 12.99 -17.54 21.41
N LYS A 123 13.71 -18.49 20.81
CA LYS A 123 13.71 -18.72 19.36
C LYS A 123 12.73 -19.85 19.03
N VAL A 124 11.78 -19.58 18.14
CA VAL A 124 10.74 -20.53 17.73
C VAL A 124 10.76 -20.68 16.22
N ASP A 125 10.62 -21.91 15.72
CA ASP A 125 10.54 -22.19 14.29
C ASP A 125 9.14 -21.84 13.75
N LEU A 126 9.09 -21.19 12.59
CA LEU A 126 7.84 -20.88 11.90
C LEU A 126 7.24 -22.12 11.23
N THR A 127 5.91 -22.18 11.21
CA THR A 127 5.09 -23.19 10.52
C THR A 127 4.34 -22.54 9.36
N ASN A 128 4.06 -23.31 8.30
CA ASN A 128 3.42 -22.83 7.06
C ASN A 128 4.15 -21.63 6.41
N PRO A 129 5.44 -21.78 6.06
CA PRO A 129 6.30 -20.67 5.60
C PRO A 129 5.77 -19.99 4.33
N HIS A 130 5.14 -20.75 3.44
CA HIS A 130 4.44 -20.24 2.27
C HIS A 130 2.97 -20.02 2.61
N CYS A 131 2.49 -18.80 2.48
CA CYS A 131 1.05 -18.51 2.62
C CYS A 131 0.62 -17.37 1.70
N GLN A 132 -0.63 -17.45 1.25
CA GLN A 132 -1.28 -16.41 0.46
C GLN A 132 -2.65 -16.12 1.07
N LEU A 133 -2.82 -14.90 1.54
CA LEU A 133 -4.06 -14.39 2.09
C LEU A 133 -4.65 -13.38 1.10
N THR A 134 -5.84 -13.68 0.58
CA THR A 134 -6.62 -12.70 -0.19
C THR A 134 -7.33 -11.77 0.79
N GLY A 135 -7.22 -10.46 0.59
CA GLY A 135 -7.93 -9.48 1.41
C GLY A 135 -9.42 -9.39 1.08
N PRO A 136 -10.29 -9.16 2.07
CA PRO A 136 -11.72 -8.92 1.87
C PRO A 136 -12.03 -7.62 1.13
N VAL A 137 -11.17 -6.60 1.21
CA VAL A 137 -11.36 -5.31 0.53
C VAL A 137 -10.49 -5.27 -0.72
N GLN A 138 -11.13 -5.15 -1.89
CA GLN A 138 -10.46 -5.01 -3.18
C GLN A 138 -10.94 -3.74 -3.88
N PHE A 139 -10.03 -3.04 -4.55
CA PHE A 139 -10.36 -1.89 -5.39
C PHE A 139 -10.12 -2.22 -6.86
N ALA A 140 -10.77 -1.49 -7.76
CA ALA A 140 -10.52 -1.63 -9.19
C ALA A 140 -9.05 -1.31 -9.50
N LEU A 141 -8.41 -2.13 -10.33
CA LEU A 141 -6.97 -2.05 -10.63
C LEU A 141 -6.54 -0.66 -11.09
N LEU A 142 -7.35 -0.05 -11.98
CA LEU A 142 -7.19 1.31 -12.46
C LEU A 142 -8.53 2.02 -12.37
N ASN A 143 -8.49 3.23 -11.84
CA ASN A 143 -9.66 4.07 -11.57
C ASN A 143 -9.56 5.34 -12.41
N PRO A 144 -10.37 5.47 -13.47
CA PRO A 144 -10.33 6.65 -14.32
C PRO A 144 -11.03 7.85 -13.68
N SER A 145 -10.55 9.05 -13.97
CA SER A 145 -11.26 10.29 -13.66
C SER A 145 -12.65 10.31 -14.29
N LEU A 146 -13.59 11.03 -13.68
CA LEU A 146 -14.94 11.24 -14.23
C LEU A 146 -14.93 12.22 -15.41
N ASN A 147 -14.11 13.27 -15.32
CA ASN A 147 -13.90 14.24 -16.38
C ASN A 147 -12.67 13.91 -17.23
N GLU A 148 -12.66 14.43 -18.46
CA GLU A 148 -11.48 14.52 -19.29
C GLU A 148 -10.51 15.57 -18.74
N VAL A 149 -9.22 15.37 -18.97
CA VAL A 149 -8.12 16.17 -18.43
C VAL A 149 -7.10 16.39 -19.54
N ASN A 150 -6.82 17.64 -19.87
CA ASN A 150 -5.63 17.97 -20.65
C ASN A 150 -4.48 18.24 -19.68
N LEU A 151 -3.44 17.42 -19.73
CA LEU A 151 -2.26 17.60 -18.89
C LEU A 151 -1.56 18.92 -19.23
N LEU A 152 -1.13 19.65 -18.20
CA LEU A 152 -0.39 20.89 -18.36
C LEU A 152 1.10 20.62 -18.17
N VAL A 153 1.91 20.96 -19.16
CA VAL A 153 3.37 20.91 -19.02
C VAL A 153 3.84 22.04 -18.11
N HIS A 154 4.60 21.69 -17.09
CA HIS A 154 5.17 22.58 -16.10
C HIS A 154 6.69 22.42 -16.06
N GLN A 155 7.43 23.53 -16.09
CA GLN A 155 8.89 23.54 -16.03
C GLN A 155 9.37 24.24 -14.78
N ASN A 156 10.31 23.61 -14.08
CA ASN A 156 10.99 24.17 -12.92
C ASN A 156 12.49 24.25 -13.18
N THR A 157 13.14 25.26 -12.59
CA THR A 157 14.59 25.38 -12.59
C THR A 157 15.10 25.23 -11.15
N SER A 158 16.21 24.52 -10.98
CA SER A 158 16.86 24.34 -9.69
C SER A 158 18.31 24.81 -9.75
N HIS A 159 18.73 25.60 -8.76
CA HIS A 159 20.11 26.08 -8.63
C HIS A 159 20.97 25.18 -7.73
N PHE A 160 20.47 24.00 -7.35
CA PHE A 160 21.24 23.04 -6.57
C PHE A 160 22.25 22.33 -7.47
N ALA A 161 23.52 22.73 -7.35
CA ALA A 161 24.62 22.07 -8.02
C ALA A 161 24.91 20.72 -7.33
N SER A 162 24.91 19.62 -8.10
CA SER A 162 25.27 18.30 -7.57
C SER A 162 26.77 18.13 -7.28
N ARG A 163 27.61 19.03 -7.82
CA ARG A 163 29.06 19.15 -7.60
C ARG A 163 29.47 20.62 -7.69
N GLU A 164 30.50 21.03 -6.93
CA GLU A 164 30.97 22.43 -6.85
C GLU A 164 31.32 23.07 -8.21
N GLU A 165 31.68 22.27 -9.22
CA GLU A 165 32.06 22.75 -10.56
C GLU A 165 30.88 23.03 -11.52
N ASN A 166 29.65 22.63 -11.19
CA ASN A 166 28.47 22.84 -12.05
C ASN A 166 27.59 23.98 -11.53
N SER A 167 27.92 25.22 -11.91
CA SER A 167 27.13 26.42 -11.58
C SER A 167 25.90 26.63 -12.47
N GLN A 168 25.72 25.82 -13.52
CA GLN A 168 24.50 25.82 -14.34
C GLN A 168 23.40 25.01 -13.63
N GLY A 169 22.29 25.69 -13.31
CA GLY A 169 21.12 25.06 -12.73
C GLY A 169 20.49 23.99 -13.64
N ALA A 170 19.81 23.01 -13.04
CA ALA A 170 19.10 21.97 -13.78
C ALA A 170 17.65 22.39 -14.05
N ILE A 171 17.18 22.16 -15.29
CA ILE A 171 15.79 22.36 -15.69
C ILE A 171 15.08 21.00 -15.62
N SER A 172 13.97 20.92 -14.88
CA SER A 172 13.07 19.77 -14.88
C SER A 172 11.75 20.14 -15.57
N THR A 173 11.22 19.21 -16.35
CA THR A 173 9.90 19.32 -16.98
C THR A 173 9.03 18.20 -16.43
N THR A 174 7.79 18.49 -16.09
CA THR A 174 6.80 17.51 -15.64
C THR A 174 5.40 17.91 -16.11
N SER A 175 4.50 16.95 -16.32
CA SER A 175 3.10 17.25 -16.59
C SER A 175 2.27 17.18 -15.32
N ILE A 176 1.42 18.18 -15.10
CA ILE A 176 0.52 18.25 -13.96
C ILE A 176 -0.93 18.11 -14.40
N VAL A 177 -1.75 17.57 -13.52
CA VAL A 177 -3.21 17.53 -13.64
C VAL A 177 -3.75 18.87 -13.17
N PRO A 178 -4.38 19.70 -14.03
CA PRO A 178 -4.93 20.98 -13.59
C PRO A 178 -6.11 20.77 -12.63
N TYR A 179 -7.05 19.89 -13.00
CA TYR A 179 -8.18 19.48 -12.18
C TYR A 179 -8.70 18.11 -12.63
N SER A 180 -9.08 17.28 -11.67
CA SER A 180 -9.77 16.02 -11.94
C SER A 180 -10.62 15.58 -10.75
N LEU A 181 -11.82 15.08 -11.03
CA LEU A 181 -12.66 14.36 -10.08
C LEU A 181 -12.46 12.85 -10.27
N MET A 182 -11.88 12.20 -9.27
CA MET A 182 -11.59 10.77 -9.27
C MET A 182 -12.76 9.97 -8.70
N GLN A 183 -12.95 8.76 -9.24
CA GLN A 183 -13.87 7.76 -8.70
C GLN A 183 -13.11 6.49 -8.37
N ILE A 184 -13.17 6.04 -7.13
CA ILE A 184 -12.55 4.79 -6.69
C ILE A 184 -13.65 3.77 -6.46
N HIS A 185 -13.59 2.65 -7.17
CA HIS A 185 -14.51 1.53 -7.02
C HIS A 185 -13.89 0.46 -6.14
N GLY A 186 -14.63 -0.02 -5.14
CA GLY A 186 -14.20 -1.07 -4.24
C GLY A 186 -15.30 -2.06 -3.87
N TRP A 187 -14.89 -3.25 -3.45
CA TRP A 187 -15.77 -4.35 -3.06
C TRP A 187 -15.30 -4.96 -1.73
N VAL A 188 -16.26 -5.29 -0.89
CA VAL A 188 -16.04 -5.90 0.42
C VAL A 188 -16.67 -7.29 0.46
N ASN A 189 -15.84 -8.31 0.66
CA ASN A 189 -16.26 -9.71 0.72
C ASN A 189 -16.25 -10.25 2.17
N PRO A 190 -17.42 -10.44 2.81
CA PRO A 190 -17.50 -10.88 4.20
C PRO A 190 -17.05 -12.33 4.40
N ARG A 191 -17.11 -13.18 3.38
CA ARG A 191 -16.62 -14.57 3.48
C ARG A 191 -15.10 -14.60 3.59
N VAL A 192 -14.42 -13.73 2.86
CA VAL A 192 -12.95 -13.59 2.93
C VAL A 192 -12.53 -12.90 4.24
N ALA A 193 -13.38 -12.01 4.77
CA ALA A 193 -13.14 -11.35 6.05
C ALA A 193 -13.08 -12.36 7.21
N GLN A 194 -13.88 -13.43 7.17
CA GLN A 194 -13.81 -14.52 8.15
C GLN A 194 -12.45 -15.24 8.14
N THR A 195 -11.84 -15.43 6.97
CA THR A 195 -10.53 -16.09 6.83
C THR A 195 -9.38 -15.19 7.31
N THR A 196 -9.46 -13.90 7.01
CA THR A 196 -8.43 -12.90 7.32
C THR A 196 -8.55 -12.32 8.73
N GLY A 197 -9.73 -12.41 9.35
CA GLY A 197 -10.02 -11.87 10.67
C GLY A 197 -10.39 -10.39 10.67
N MET A 198 -10.71 -9.79 9.51
CA MET A 198 -11.16 -8.40 9.43
C MET A 198 -12.47 -8.21 10.21
N ASN A 199 -12.50 -7.20 11.07
CA ASN A 199 -13.68 -6.83 11.86
C ASN A 199 -14.25 -5.45 11.44
N GLU A 200 -15.35 -5.04 12.06
CA GLU A 200 -16.01 -3.76 11.76
C GLU A 200 -15.15 -2.54 12.11
N GLU A 201 -14.29 -2.63 13.13
CA GLU A 201 -13.39 -1.57 13.54
C GLU A 201 -12.28 -1.37 12.50
N ASP A 202 -11.67 -2.46 12.03
CA ASP A 202 -10.69 -2.45 10.94
C ASP A 202 -11.30 -1.78 9.69
N PHE A 203 -12.53 -2.16 9.35
CA PHE A 203 -13.24 -1.60 8.20
C PHE A 203 -13.57 -0.12 8.38
N SER A 204 -14.01 0.30 9.57
CA SER A 204 -14.27 1.72 9.87
C SER A 204 -13.01 2.57 9.78
N LEU A 205 -11.87 2.08 10.29
CA LEU A 205 -10.58 2.75 10.17
C LEU A 205 -10.10 2.84 8.72
N MET A 206 -10.33 1.79 7.93
CA MET A 206 -10.04 1.80 6.49
C MET A 206 -10.82 2.89 5.77
N LEU A 207 -12.12 3.02 6.07
CA LEU A 207 -12.97 4.08 5.49
C LEU A 207 -12.53 5.49 5.90
N GLN A 208 -11.99 5.68 7.11
CA GLN A 208 -11.43 6.97 7.54
C GLN A 208 -10.12 7.31 6.83
N GLY A 209 -9.38 6.30 6.36
CA GLY A 209 -8.14 6.46 5.61
C GLY A 209 -8.31 6.58 4.10
N LEU A 210 -9.55 6.52 3.58
CA LEU A 210 -9.89 6.87 2.20
C LEU A 210 -9.94 8.40 2.06
#